data_AF-A0A353U3I4-F1
#
_entry.id   AF-A0A353U3I4-F1
#
_cell.length_a   1.000
_cell.length_b   1.000
_cell.length_c   1.000
_cell.angle_alpha   90.00
_cell.angle_beta   90.00
_cell.angle_gamma   90.00
#
_symmetry.space_group_name_H-M   'P 1'
#
loop_
_entity.id
_entity.type
_entity.pdbx_description
1 polymer ?
#
loop_
_entity_poly.entity_id
_entity_poly.type
_entity_poly.pdbx_seq_one_letter_code
_entity_poly.pdbx_strand_id
1 'polypeptide(L)'
;MIHKKAFIDETAIVDEGCEVGSGTRVWHFSHLITGCRIGENCSLGQNVMVGKDVIVGNNVKVQNNVSIYEAVVVEDDVFIGPSAVFTNVINPRATVSRKHEYRPTILRKGSTIGANATILCGIEIGAYAFVGAGAV
;
A
#
# COMPACT_ATOMS: atom_id res chain seq x y z
N MET A 1 2.93 -8.40 -15.02
CA MET A 1 3.68 -7.78 -16.14
C MET A 1 4.01 -6.34 -15.77
N ILE A 2 5.28 -5.96 -15.85
CA ILE A 2 5.73 -4.57 -15.62
C ILE A 2 5.62 -3.82 -16.94
N HIS A 3 4.87 -2.72 -16.98
CA HIS A 3 4.70 -1.94 -18.19
C HIS A 3 6.01 -1.22 -18.58
N LYS A 4 6.30 -1.10 -19.89
CA LYS A 4 7.55 -0.48 -20.39
C LYS A 4 7.78 0.97 -19.99
N LYS A 5 6.70 1.69 -19.66
CA LYS A 5 6.72 3.08 -19.19
C LYS A 5 6.72 3.20 -17.66
N ALA A 6 6.69 2.08 -16.93
CA ALA A 6 6.92 2.10 -15.49
C ALA A 6 8.40 2.33 -15.23
N PHE A 7 8.71 3.10 -14.19
CA PHE A 7 10.06 3.26 -13.69
C PHE A 7 10.21 2.41 -12.44
N ILE A 8 11.20 1.53 -12.44
CA ILE A 8 11.59 0.73 -11.27
C ILE A 8 13.03 1.08 -10.98
N ASP A 9 13.28 1.60 -9.78
CA ASP A 9 14.65 1.87 -9.33
C ASP A 9 15.47 0.58 -9.26
N GLU A 10 16.77 0.66 -9.53
CA GLU A 10 17.67 -0.51 -9.55
C GLU A 10 17.78 -1.22 -8.20
N THR A 11 17.49 -0.51 -7.10
CA THR A 11 17.51 -1.05 -5.75
C THR A 11 16.15 -1.59 -5.29
N ALA A 12 15.09 -1.39 -6.08
CA ALA A 12 13.77 -1.93 -5.78
C ALA A 12 13.70 -3.42 -6.18
N ILE A 13 13.03 -4.21 -5.34
CA ILE A 13 12.80 -5.64 -5.59
C ILE A 13 11.35 -5.80 -6.03
N VAL A 14 11.15 -6.42 -7.19
CA VAL A 14 9.82 -6.74 -7.72
C VAL A 14 9.76 -8.24 -7.96
N ASP A 15 8.99 -8.95 -7.15
CA ASP A 15 8.86 -10.40 -7.25
C ASP A 15 8.15 -10.79 -8.56
N GLU A 16 8.40 -12.03 -8.99
CA GLU A 16 7.67 -12.62 -10.12
C GLU A 16 6.15 -12.61 -9.87
N GLY A 17 5.38 -12.38 -10.93
CA GLY A 17 3.92 -12.31 -10.88
C GLY A 17 3.36 -10.93 -10.56
N CYS A 18 4.18 -9.95 -10.19
CA CYS A 18 3.71 -8.58 -9.97
C CYS A 18 3.29 -7.88 -11.28
N GLU A 19 2.30 -6.99 -11.17
CA GLU A 19 1.85 -6.12 -12.25
C GLU A 19 2.05 -4.65 -11.87
N VAL A 20 2.66 -3.88 -12.77
CA VAL A 20 2.89 -2.45 -12.57
C VAL A 20 2.45 -1.69 -13.80
N GLY A 21 1.46 -0.81 -13.64
CA GLY A 21 0.85 -0.01 -14.69
C GLY A 21 1.77 1.05 -15.31
N SER A 22 1.33 1.62 -16.43
CA SER A 22 2.07 2.65 -17.15
C SER A 22 2.26 3.91 -16.30
N GLY A 23 3.42 4.55 -16.40
CA GLY A 23 3.72 5.81 -15.69
C GLY A 23 3.93 5.67 -14.18
N THR A 24 3.76 4.47 -13.62
CA THR A 24 4.03 4.21 -12.21
C THR A 24 5.52 4.20 -11.92
N ARG A 25 5.90 4.79 -10.79
CA ARG A 25 7.29 4.89 -10.33
C ARG A 25 7.44 4.17 -8.99
N VAL A 26 8.41 3.26 -8.92
CA VAL A 26 8.80 2.53 -7.72
C VAL A 26 10.21 2.96 -7.36
N TRP A 27 10.34 3.64 -6.21
CA TRP A 27 11.60 4.23 -5.76
C TRP A 27 12.42 3.26 -4.89
N HIS A 28 13.61 3.72 -4.50
CA HIS A 28 14.66 2.95 -3.85
C HIS A 28 14.19 2.02 -2.72
N PHE A 29 14.75 0.81 -2.70
CA PHE A 29 14.54 -0.19 -1.65
C PHE A 29 13.08 -0.57 -1.39
N SER A 30 12.18 -0.33 -2.34
CA SER A 30 10.80 -0.82 -2.25
C SER A 30 10.75 -2.30 -2.60
N HIS A 31 9.81 -3.03 -1.99
CA HIS A 31 9.58 -4.45 -2.27
C HIS A 31 8.13 -4.70 -2.66
N LEU A 32 7.93 -5.13 -3.90
CA LEU A 32 6.65 -5.59 -4.41
C LEU A 32 6.58 -7.12 -4.32
N ILE A 33 5.73 -7.62 -3.43
CA ILE A 33 5.60 -9.06 -3.17
C ILE A 33 4.70 -9.72 -4.22
N THR A 34 5.00 -10.98 -4.57
CA THR A 34 4.31 -11.78 -5.59
C THR A 34 2.79 -11.57 -5.61
N GLY A 35 2.26 -11.40 -6.82
CA GLY A 35 0.82 -11.31 -7.09
C GLY A 35 0.22 -9.92 -6.88
N CYS A 36 0.99 -8.97 -6.35
CA CYS A 36 0.50 -7.60 -6.22
C CYS A 36 0.28 -6.92 -7.58
N ARG A 37 -0.69 -6.01 -7.63
CA ARG A 37 -1.07 -5.25 -8.82
C ARG A 37 -1.12 -3.78 -8.49
N ILE A 38 -0.33 -2.98 -9.18
CA ILE A 38 -0.30 -1.53 -9.04
C ILE A 38 -0.78 -0.91 -10.35
N GLY A 39 -1.76 -0.02 -10.26
CA GLY A 39 -2.33 0.71 -11.39
C GLY A 39 -1.37 1.68 -12.05
N GLU A 40 -1.93 2.57 -12.86
CA GLU A 40 -1.20 3.56 -13.64
C GLU A 40 -0.90 4.83 -12.84
N ASN A 41 0.20 5.52 -13.20
CA ASN A 41 0.59 6.82 -12.67
C ASN A 41 0.74 6.87 -11.14
N CYS A 42 1.05 5.74 -10.51
CA CYS A 42 1.30 5.66 -9.08
C CYS A 42 2.74 6.10 -8.75
N SER A 43 2.98 6.46 -7.50
CA SER A 43 4.32 6.73 -6.98
C SER A 43 4.50 6.03 -5.64
N LEU A 44 5.40 5.05 -5.60
CA LEU A 44 5.76 4.33 -4.38
C LEU A 44 7.14 4.80 -3.91
N GLY A 45 7.16 5.56 -2.81
CA GLY A 45 8.35 6.17 -2.20
C GLY A 45 9.41 5.16 -1.76
N GLN A 46 10.47 5.66 -1.13
CA GLN A 46 11.54 4.80 -0.63
C GLN A 46 11.03 3.83 0.44
N ASN A 47 11.50 2.58 0.42
CA ASN A 47 11.20 1.57 1.44
C ASN A 47 9.68 1.33 1.59
N VAL A 48 8.95 1.35 0.47
CA VAL A 48 7.55 0.92 0.43
C VAL A 48 7.49 -0.59 0.24
N MET A 49 6.65 -1.26 1.01
CA MET A 49 6.34 -2.68 0.80
C MET A 49 4.89 -2.84 0.37
N VAL A 50 4.64 -3.58 -0.69
CA VAL A 50 3.30 -3.97 -1.14
C VAL A 50 3.16 -5.47 -0.98
N GLY A 51 2.19 -5.88 -0.17
CA GLY A 51 1.94 -7.25 0.23
C GLY A 51 1.49 -8.15 -0.92
N LYS A 52 1.49 -9.46 -0.63
CA LYS A 52 1.01 -10.49 -1.54
C LYS A 52 -0.43 -10.21 -1.97
N ASP A 53 -0.71 -10.35 -3.27
CA ASP A 53 -2.04 -10.22 -3.89
C ASP A 53 -2.75 -8.87 -3.62
N VAL A 54 -2.03 -7.85 -3.14
CA VAL A 54 -2.58 -6.51 -2.88
C VAL A 54 -2.86 -5.79 -4.20
N ILE A 55 -3.99 -5.09 -4.26
CA ILE A 55 -4.38 -4.26 -5.40
C ILE A 55 -4.31 -2.79 -4.98
N VAL A 56 -3.51 -2.03 -5.73
CA VAL A 56 -3.42 -0.58 -5.66
C VAL A 56 -3.98 -0.01 -6.96
N GLY A 57 -4.94 0.90 -6.84
CA GLY A 57 -5.58 1.59 -7.97
C GLY A 57 -4.63 2.52 -8.74
N ASN A 58 -5.22 3.44 -9.49
CA ASN A 58 -4.52 4.40 -10.34
C ASN A 58 -4.29 5.73 -9.60
N ASN A 59 -3.26 6.46 -10.01
CA ASN A 59 -2.88 7.78 -9.47
C ASN A 59 -2.61 7.79 -7.95
N VAL A 60 -2.35 6.62 -7.36
CA VAL A 60 -2.09 6.49 -5.92
C VAL A 60 -0.70 7.00 -5.59
N LYS A 61 -0.59 7.79 -4.52
CA LYS A 61 0.69 8.31 -4.01
C LYS A 61 0.98 7.70 -2.66
N VAL A 62 1.99 6.84 -2.61
CA VAL A 62 2.47 6.21 -1.38
C VAL A 62 3.83 6.82 -1.05
N GLN A 63 3.89 7.55 0.06
CA GLN A 63 5.12 8.17 0.52
C GLN A 63 6.05 7.14 1.19
N ASN A 64 7.25 7.58 1.57
CA ASN A 64 8.30 6.70 2.09
C ASN A 64 7.85 5.92 3.35
N ASN A 65 8.43 4.73 3.53
CA ASN A 65 8.27 3.88 4.72
C ASN A 65 6.85 3.37 5.00
N VAL A 66 6.04 3.19 3.95
CA VAL A 66 4.68 2.64 4.10
C VAL A 66 4.67 1.16 3.75
N SER A 67 4.07 0.35 4.62
CA SER A 67 3.81 -1.07 4.37
C SER A 67 2.33 -1.30 4.10
N ILE A 68 1.98 -1.59 2.85
CA ILE A 68 0.63 -1.97 2.43
C ILE A 68 0.52 -3.49 2.56
N TYR A 69 0.11 -3.96 3.74
CA TYR A 69 -0.01 -5.38 4.04
C TYR A 69 -1.10 -6.08 3.21
N GLU A 70 -1.02 -7.41 3.16
CA GLU A 70 -2.11 -8.27 2.68
C GLU A 70 -3.44 -7.86 3.35
N ALA A 71 -4.53 -7.90 2.56
CA ALA A 71 -5.88 -7.45 2.89
C ALA A 71 -6.10 -5.91 2.92
N VAL A 72 -5.07 -5.08 2.70
CA VAL A 72 -5.30 -3.65 2.43
C VAL A 72 -5.71 -3.47 0.97
N VAL A 73 -6.83 -2.77 0.75
CA VAL A 73 -7.37 -2.43 -0.57
C VAL A 73 -7.25 -0.92 -0.76
N VAL A 74 -6.59 -0.51 -1.84
CA VAL A 74 -6.35 0.91 -2.14
C VAL A 74 -7.00 1.27 -3.47
N GLU A 75 -8.06 2.07 -3.43
CA GLU A 75 -8.73 2.57 -4.63
C GLU A 75 -7.95 3.72 -5.29
N ASP A 76 -8.49 4.22 -6.40
CA ASP A 76 -7.87 5.29 -7.19
C ASP A 76 -7.69 6.60 -6.39
N ASP A 77 -6.70 7.39 -6.79
CA ASP A 77 -6.45 8.75 -6.29
C ASP A 77 -6.16 8.86 -4.77
N VAL A 78 -5.91 7.74 -4.09
CA VAL A 78 -5.58 7.72 -2.66
C VAL A 78 -4.19 8.32 -2.41
N PHE A 79 -4.08 9.13 -1.35
CA PHE A 79 -2.80 9.60 -0.82
C PHE A 79 -2.48 8.90 0.50
N ILE A 80 -1.31 8.28 0.59
CA ILE A 80 -0.79 7.66 1.81
C ILE A 80 0.47 8.40 2.23
N GLY A 81 0.36 9.15 3.32
CA GLY A 81 1.41 10.00 3.87
C GLY A 81 2.64 9.23 4.37
N PRO A 82 3.75 9.94 4.59
CA PRO A 82 5.02 9.30 4.95
C PRO A 82 4.89 8.57 6.28
N SER A 83 5.40 7.35 6.32
CA SER A 83 5.38 6.46 7.48
C SER A 83 3.98 6.19 8.05
N ALA A 84 2.91 6.33 7.25
CA ALA A 84 1.60 5.82 7.68
C ALA A 84 1.64 4.29 7.82
N VAL A 85 0.96 3.77 8.84
CA VAL A 85 1.04 2.38 9.26
C VAL A 85 -0.31 1.70 9.07
N PHE A 86 -0.32 0.58 8.35
CA PHE A 86 -1.47 -0.31 8.28
C PHE A 86 -1.26 -1.53 9.16
N THR A 87 -2.35 -2.14 9.58
CA THR A 87 -2.34 -3.44 10.25
C THR A 87 -3.25 -4.41 9.48
N ASN A 88 -3.15 -5.71 9.76
CA ASN A 88 -4.06 -6.73 9.21
C ASN A 88 -4.61 -7.68 10.28
N VAL A 89 -4.02 -7.74 11.48
CA VAL A 89 -4.52 -8.50 12.63
C VAL A 89 -4.93 -7.55 13.75
N ILE A 90 -6.16 -7.68 14.27
CA ILE A 90 -6.70 -6.80 15.33
C ILE A 90 -5.93 -6.98 16.65
N ASN A 91 -5.57 -8.22 17.00
CA ASN A 91 -5.04 -8.61 18.30
C ASN A 91 -3.85 -9.59 18.18
N PRO A 92 -2.71 -9.17 17.59
CA PRO A 92 -1.58 -10.05 17.35
C PRO A 92 -0.95 -10.55 18.67
N ARG A 93 -0.50 -11.81 18.66
CA ARG A 93 0.34 -12.43 19.71
C ARG A 93 1.40 -13.28 19.02
N ALA A 94 2.66 -13.12 19.40
CA ALA A 94 3.78 -13.80 18.74
C ALA A 94 3.66 -15.34 18.73
N THR A 95 3.04 -15.91 19.77
CA THR A 95 2.85 -17.36 19.92
C THR A 95 1.65 -17.92 19.16
N VAL A 96 0.82 -17.06 18.54
CA VAL A 96 -0.44 -17.44 17.89
C VAL A 96 -0.47 -16.90 16.47
N SER A 97 -0.37 -17.80 15.49
CA SER A 97 -0.52 -17.44 14.08
C SER A 97 -1.96 -17.05 13.77
N ARG A 98 -2.16 -15.81 13.32
CA ARG A 98 -3.46 -15.23 12.95
C ARG A 98 -3.57 -14.89 11.46
N LYS A 99 -2.79 -15.57 10.61
CA LYS A 99 -2.83 -15.34 9.16
C LYS A 99 -4.22 -15.54 8.55
N HIS A 100 -5.00 -16.46 9.13
CA HIS A 100 -6.38 -16.75 8.72
C HIS A 100 -7.42 -15.77 9.29
N GLU A 101 -7.01 -14.83 10.15
CA GLU A 101 -7.88 -13.84 10.80
C GLU A 101 -7.67 -12.42 10.26
N TYR A 102 -6.97 -12.26 9.14
CA TYR A 102 -6.73 -10.95 8.55
C TYR A 102 -8.04 -10.22 8.27
N ARG A 103 -8.10 -8.95 8.66
CA ARG A 103 -9.24 -8.08 8.41
C ARG A 103 -8.91 -7.07 7.32
N PRO A 104 -9.78 -6.90 6.32
CA PRO A 104 -9.50 -5.97 5.26
C PRO A 104 -9.55 -4.53 5.76
N THR A 105 -8.66 -3.69 5.23
CA THR A 105 -8.70 -2.23 5.38
C THR A 105 -8.97 -1.66 4.01
N ILE A 106 -10.04 -0.87 3.88
CA ILE A 106 -10.44 -0.33 2.57
C ILE A 106 -10.20 1.17 2.55
N LEU A 107 -9.32 1.61 1.66
CA LEU A 107 -9.08 3.03 1.39
C LEU A 107 -9.87 3.41 0.14
N ARG A 108 -10.98 4.10 0.34
CA ARG A 108 -11.84 4.52 -0.77
C ARG A 108 -11.21 5.64 -1.58
N LYS A 109 -11.70 5.80 -2.80
CA LYS A 109 -11.22 6.75 -3.80
C LYS A 109 -10.93 8.13 -3.21
N GLY A 110 -9.75 8.66 -3.50
CA GLY A 110 -9.37 10.02 -3.12
C GLY A 110 -9.15 10.25 -1.63
N SER A 111 -9.25 9.22 -0.78
CA SER A 111 -8.97 9.37 0.65
C SER A 111 -7.50 9.75 0.89
N THR A 112 -7.26 10.49 1.96
CA THR A 112 -5.94 10.93 2.41
C THR A 112 -5.64 10.35 3.77
N ILE A 113 -4.55 9.59 3.86
CA ILE A 113 -3.98 9.10 5.11
C ILE A 113 -2.81 10.02 5.48
N GLY A 114 -2.94 10.75 6.58
CA GLY A 114 -1.94 11.70 7.04
C GLY A 114 -0.61 11.03 7.39
N ALA A 115 0.46 11.85 7.40
CA ALA A 115 1.78 11.41 7.83
C ALA A 115 1.74 10.72 9.20
N ASN A 116 2.40 9.58 9.33
CA ASN A 116 2.49 8.80 10.57
C ASN A 116 1.14 8.42 11.21
N ALA A 117 0.04 8.43 10.46
CA ALA A 117 -1.25 7.91 10.94
C ALA A 117 -1.21 6.37 11.00
N THR A 118 -1.90 5.78 11.96
CA THR A 118 -2.00 4.32 12.12
C THR A 118 -3.44 3.87 11.89
N ILE A 119 -3.65 2.93 10.97
CA ILE A 119 -4.99 2.41 10.67
C ILE A 119 -5.12 0.98 11.21
N LEU A 120 -6.03 0.81 12.18
CA LEU A 120 -6.43 -0.52 12.65
C LEU A 120 -7.18 -1.27 11.53
N CYS A 121 -6.89 -2.55 11.37
CA CYS A 121 -7.54 -3.37 10.36
C CYS A 121 -9.04 -3.58 10.60
N GLY A 122 -9.79 -3.82 9.53
CA GLY A 122 -11.25 -3.92 9.58
C GLY A 122 -11.96 -2.56 9.46
N ILE A 123 -11.22 -1.47 9.24
CA ILE A 123 -11.76 -0.12 9.05
C ILE A 123 -11.88 0.18 7.55
N GLU A 124 -12.97 0.86 7.19
CA GLU A 124 -13.13 1.51 5.89
C GLU A 124 -12.94 3.02 6.04
N ILE A 125 -12.04 3.58 5.24
CA ILE A 125 -11.83 5.03 5.13
C ILE A 125 -12.60 5.51 3.91
N GLY A 126 -13.64 6.31 4.14
CA GLY A 126 -14.57 6.78 3.11
C GLY A 126 -13.92 7.63 2.02
N ALA A 127 -14.62 7.76 0.88
CA ALA A 127 -14.12 8.49 -0.28
C ALA A 127 -13.83 9.96 0.09
N TYR A 128 -12.67 10.46 -0.32
CA TYR A 128 -12.18 11.81 0.01
C TYR A 128 -12.07 12.15 1.50
N ALA A 129 -12.16 11.16 2.39
CA ALA A 129 -11.91 11.38 3.81
C ALA A 129 -10.46 11.83 4.03
N PHE A 130 -10.23 12.62 5.07
CA PHE A 130 -8.91 13.12 5.44
C PHE A 130 -8.58 12.69 6.86
N VAL A 131 -7.69 11.71 7.00
CA VAL A 131 -7.13 11.29 8.28
C VAL A 131 -5.98 12.23 8.61
N GLY A 132 -6.07 12.90 9.76
CA GLY A 132 -5.02 13.81 10.23
C GLY A 132 -3.68 13.11 10.45
N ALA A 133 -2.58 13.88 10.37
CA ALA A 133 -1.26 13.36 10.69
C ALA A 133 -1.21 12.86 12.15
N GLY A 134 -0.60 11.69 12.38
CA GLY A 134 -0.47 11.06 13.69
C GLY A 134 -1.76 10.51 14.30
N ALA A 135 -2.89 10.55 13.58
CA ALA A 135 -4.14 9.96 14.05
C ALA A 135 -4.04 8.43 14.13
N VAL A 136 -4.86 7.85 15.00
CA VAL A 136 -5.08 6.40 15.15
C VAL A 136 -6.57 6.11 15.01
#